data_AF-A0A639YPA6-F1
#
_entry.id   AF-A0A639YPA6-F1
#
_cell.length_a   1.000
_cell.length_b   1.000
_cell.length_c   1.000
_cell.angle_alpha   90.00
_cell.angle_beta   90.00
_cell.angle_gamma   90.00
#
_symmetry.space_group_name_H-M   'P 1'
#
loop_
_entity.id
_entity.type
_entity.pdbx_description
1 polymer ?
#
loop_
_entity_poly.entity_id
_entity_poly.type
_entity_poly.pdbx_seq_one_letter_code
_entity_poly.pdbx_strand_id
1 'polypeptide(L)'
;MTDNKNILNFPEGRKRKPSSKDKKPEDILLELSKKLIEDGDTPTPKTPPEPPEALPPGTVIHVDGAGHAIGSGNVVNHGTINIGTKPPRPKTVVKTGDGVIDAAQKAKLHELIREWTNTHNAIKKSSLSYQEAWIRLNSKLKTPSYHEIKKEQFESALKYLRTQIGVLRRMASAPKKVVDWRTKTIAAIQARCSERGWQTWRKEFMMKNYGKSSLRQFTDSELEKFYRTVMNKK
;
A
#
# COMPACT_ATOMS: atom_id res chain seq x y z
N MET A 1 56.76 -40.49 19.83
CA MET A 1 57.32 -40.57 18.46
C MET A 1 56.17 -41.04 17.59
N THR A 2 55.51 -40.24 16.77
CA THR A 2 56.02 -39.21 15.87
C THR A 2 54.87 -38.25 15.56
N ASP A 3 55.23 -36.98 15.40
CA ASP A 3 54.41 -35.91 14.83
C ASP A 3 53.66 -36.35 13.57
N ASN A 4 52.41 -35.90 13.42
CA ASN A 4 52.04 -35.29 12.15
C ASN A 4 50.89 -34.28 12.28
N LYS A 5 51.31 -33.02 12.31
CA LYS A 5 50.49 -31.81 12.21
C LYS A 5 49.89 -31.77 10.81
N ASN A 6 48.60 -32.09 10.68
CA ASN A 6 47.89 -31.82 9.43
C ASN A 6 47.45 -30.36 9.42
N ILE A 7 48.39 -29.51 9.02
CA ILE A 7 48.23 -28.09 8.74
C ILE A 7 47.48 -28.00 7.42
N LEU A 8 46.16 -27.83 7.48
CA LEU A 8 45.40 -27.35 6.34
C LEU A 8 45.73 -25.87 6.13
N ASN A 9 46.63 -25.70 5.17
CA ASN A 9 47.12 -24.48 4.57
C ASN A 9 45.95 -23.55 4.18
N PHE A 10 45.67 -22.54 5.00
CA PHE A 10 44.77 -21.45 4.64
C PHE A 10 45.54 -20.44 3.79
N PRO A 11 45.17 -20.19 2.52
CA PRO A 11 45.85 -19.20 1.72
C PRO A 11 45.68 -17.80 2.30
N GLU A 12 46.81 -17.13 2.41
CA GLU A 12 46.99 -15.75 2.86
C GLU A 12 46.01 -14.77 2.21
N GLY A 13 45.44 -13.91 3.06
CA GLY A 13 45.24 -12.49 2.80
C GLY A 13 44.78 -12.09 1.39
N ARG A 14 43.51 -12.32 1.06
CA ARG A 14 42.83 -11.42 0.12
C ARG A 14 42.73 -10.04 0.80
N LYS A 15 43.66 -9.13 0.47
CA LYS A 15 43.60 -7.72 0.86
C LYS A 15 42.22 -7.18 0.50
N ARG A 16 41.39 -6.93 1.51
CA ARG A 16 40.11 -6.24 1.33
C ARG A 16 40.44 -4.84 0.82
N LYS A 17 39.89 -4.45 -0.34
CA LYS A 17 39.85 -3.04 -0.73
C LYS A 17 39.25 -2.25 0.44
N PRO A 18 39.87 -1.14 0.89
CA PRO A 18 39.30 -0.35 1.95
C PRO A 18 37.91 0.14 1.54
N SER A 19 36.95 -0.17 2.41
CA SER A 19 35.59 0.35 2.45
C SER A 19 35.61 1.88 2.31
N SER A 20 34.71 2.46 1.53
CA SER A 20 34.59 3.91 1.30
C SER A 20 34.06 4.69 2.51
N LYS A 21 34.48 4.33 3.72
CA LYS A 21 34.05 4.97 4.97
C LYS A 21 35.11 5.80 5.69
N ASP A 22 36.33 5.86 5.17
CA ASP A 22 37.41 6.65 5.79
C ASP A 22 38.05 7.61 4.79
N LYS A 23 37.27 8.55 4.23
CA LYS A 23 37.82 9.76 3.59
C LYS A 23 37.33 10.98 4.35
N LYS A 24 38.27 11.83 4.78
CA LYS A 24 37.95 13.08 5.48
C LYS A 24 37.17 14.01 4.52
N PRO A 25 36.19 14.78 5.02
CA PRO A 25 35.27 15.57 4.20
C PRO A 25 35.97 16.64 3.34
N GLU A 26 37.22 16.98 3.68
CA GLU A 26 38.03 18.00 3.02
C GLU A 26 38.52 17.56 1.63
N ASP A 27 38.77 16.26 1.43
CA ASP A 27 39.25 15.73 0.14
C ASP A 27 38.15 15.69 -0.94
N ILE A 28 36.89 15.57 -0.52
CA ILE A 28 35.72 15.54 -1.43
C ILE A 28 35.40 16.94 -1.95
N LEU A 29 35.66 17.99 -1.15
CA LEU A 29 35.44 19.38 -1.53
C LEU A 29 36.47 19.87 -2.56
N LEU A 30 37.71 19.40 -2.47
CA LEU A 30 38.77 19.73 -3.42
C LEU A 30 38.57 19.07 -4.81
N GLU A 31 37.93 17.91 -4.83
CA GLU A 31 37.63 17.17 -6.07
C GLU A 31 36.41 17.78 -6.81
N LEU A 32 35.45 18.34 -6.08
CA LEU A 32 34.30 19.07 -6.65
C LEU A 32 34.69 20.47 -7.16
N SER A 33 35.61 21.18 -6.48
CA SER A 33 36.04 22.50 -6.94
C SER A 33 36.85 22.44 -8.24
N LYS A 34 37.60 21.36 -8.47
CA LYS A 34 38.35 21.17 -9.73
C LYS A 34 37.43 20.89 -10.92
N LYS A 35 36.28 20.24 -10.72
CA LYS A 35 35.32 19.94 -11.80
C LYS A 35 34.46 21.13 -12.24
N LEU A 36 34.34 22.17 -11.43
CA LEU A 36 33.51 23.35 -11.74
C LEU A 36 34.27 24.46 -12.46
N ILE A 37 35.59 24.33 -12.63
CA ILE A 37 36.44 25.33 -13.29
C ILE A 37 36.66 25.01 -14.78
N GLU A 38 36.35 23.80 -15.26
CA GLU A 38 36.63 23.36 -16.64
C GLU A 38 35.53 23.68 -17.68
N ASP A 39 34.33 24.11 -17.30
CA ASP A 39 33.20 24.32 -18.24
C ASP A 39 32.78 25.80 -18.39
N GLY A 40 33.75 26.72 -18.36
CA GLY A 40 33.51 28.15 -18.59
C GLY A 40 33.67 28.55 -20.06
N ASP A 41 32.66 28.28 -20.90
CA ASP A 41 32.61 28.81 -22.28
C ASP A 41 31.81 30.13 -22.31
N THR A 42 32.47 31.20 -22.72
CA THR A 42 32.01 32.60 -22.75
C THR A 42 31.04 32.88 -23.90
N PRO A 43 29.99 33.72 -23.73
CA PRO A 43 29.35 34.40 -24.85
C PRO A 43 29.75 35.88 -24.95
N THR A 44 30.06 36.28 -26.19
CA THR A 44 30.49 37.58 -26.71
C THR A 44 29.36 38.65 -26.79
N PRO A 45 29.71 39.94 -26.98
CA PRO A 45 28.85 41.08 -26.65
C PRO A 45 27.92 41.52 -27.80
N LYS A 46 26.74 42.07 -27.47
CA LYS A 46 25.87 42.82 -28.40
C LYS A 46 25.57 44.24 -27.88
N THR A 47 25.51 45.14 -28.85
CA THR A 47 25.57 46.62 -28.91
C THR A 47 24.61 47.45 -28.03
N PRO A 48 24.92 48.73 -27.70
CA PRO A 48 24.23 49.61 -26.73
C PRO A 48 22.88 50.26 -27.19
N PRO A 49 22.16 50.98 -26.29
CA PRO A 49 20.69 51.10 -26.28
C PRO A 49 20.09 52.38 -26.93
N GLU A 50 18.79 52.32 -27.23
CA GLU A 50 17.93 53.47 -27.56
C GLU A 50 17.26 54.04 -26.28
N PRO A 51 16.97 55.36 -26.17
CA PRO A 51 16.61 56.02 -24.90
C PRO A 51 15.17 55.75 -24.40
N PRO A 52 14.90 55.82 -23.08
CA PRO A 52 13.62 55.41 -22.50
C PRO A 52 12.53 56.49 -22.56
N GLU A 53 11.33 56.09 -23.01
CA GLU A 53 10.08 56.81 -22.77
C GLU A 53 9.71 56.78 -21.27
N ALA A 54 9.36 57.94 -20.72
CA ALA A 54 9.11 58.15 -19.30
C ALA A 54 7.76 57.56 -18.83
N LEU A 55 7.76 56.83 -17.72
CA LEU A 55 6.56 56.39 -16.99
C LEU A 55 6.25 57.32 -15.79
N PRO A 56 4.96 57.48 -15.43
CA PRO A 56 4.48 58.50 -14.47
C PRO A 56 4.85 58.21 -13.01
N PRO A 57 4.91 59.25 -12.14
CA PRO A 57 5.36 59.12 -10.76
C PRO A 57 4.25 58.62 -9.83
N GLY A 58 4.63 57.77 -8.88
CA GLY A 58 3.99 57.73 -7.56
C GLY A 58 3.50 56.36 -7.09
N THR A 59 4.36 55.60 -6.43
CA THR A 59 3.97 54.88 -5.20
C THR A 59 5.17 54.90 -4.26
N VAL A 60 5.11 55.77 -3.26
CA VAL A 60 6.10 55.81 -2.18
C VAL A 60 5.75 54.70 -1.20
N ILE A 61 6.64 53.72 -1.03
CA ILE A 61 6.52 52.69 0.00
C ILE A 61 7.64 52.92 1.01
N HIS A 62 7.27 53.33 2.22
CA HIS A 62 8.19 53.37 3.36
C HIS A 62 8.30 51.97 3.96
N VAL A 63 9.52 51.44 4.02
CA VAL A 63 9.83 50.20 4.74
C VAL A 63 11.01 50.48 5.67
N ASP A 64 10.72 50.67 6.95
CA ASP A 64 11.74 50.69 8.01
C ASP A 64 11.89 49.28 8.57
N GLY A 65 13.06 48.67 8.36
CA GLY A 65 13.41 47.38 8.92
C GLY A 65 14.79 46.93 8.43
N ALA A 66 15.75 46.85 9.35
CA ALA A 66 17.13 46.44 9.07
C ALA A 66 17.16 45.03 8.45
N GLY A 67 17.60 44.95 7.18
CA GLY A 67 17.87 43.67 6.51
C GLY A 67 17.42 43.55 5.04
N HIS A 68 16.77 44.56 4.45
CA HIS A 68 16.28 44.47 3.08
C HIS A 68 17.19 45.23 2.10
N ALA A 69 17.78 44.52 1.13
CA ALA A 69 18.48 45.11 -0.01
C ALA A 69 17.51 45.15 -1.20
N ILE A 70 17.16 46.36 -1.67
CA ILE A 70 16.30 46.55 -2.84
C ILE A 70 17.19 46.74 -4.06
N GLY A 71 17.23 45.73 -4.94
CA GLY A 71 17.87 45.80 -6.25
C GLY A 71 16.83 45.64 -7.35
N SER A 72 16.66 46.70 -8.16
CA SER A 72 16.02 46.70 -9.49
C SER A 72 14.87 45.70 -9.69
N GLY A 73 13.79 45.85 -8.91
CA GLY A 73 12.52 45.15 -9.14
C GLY A 73 12.41 43.71 -8.61
N ASN A 74 13.45 43.15 -7.98
CA ASN A 74 13.38 41.80 -7.40
C ASN A 74 13.53 41.83 -5.87
N VAL A 75 12.52 41.29 -5.19
CA VAL A 75 12.57 40.99 -3.74
C VAL A 75 13.33 39.68 -3.56
N VAL A 76 14.60 39.77 -3.15
CA VAL A 76 15.35 38.59 -2.71
C VAL A 76 15.02 38.35 -1.25
N ASN A 77 14.09 37.44 -1.00
CA ASN A 77 13.81 36.98 0.37
C ASN A 77 14.97 36.07 0.82
N HIS A 78 15.78 36.54 1.77
CA HIS A 78 16.95 35.83 2.30
C HIS A 78 16.55 34.75 3.33
N GLY A 79 15.53 33.96 3.00
CA GLY A 79 14.98 32.88 3.82
C GLY A 79 14.67 31.67 2.97
N THR A 80 15.25 30.53 3.34
CA THR A 80 15.16 29.22 2.68
C THR A 80 13.79 28.94 2.06
N ILE A 81 13.71 29.00 0.73
CA ILE A 81 12.52 28.55 -0.01
C ILE A 81 12.56 27.03 -0.05
N ASN A 82 11.75 26.37 0.76
CA ASN A 82 11.54 24.93 0.69
C ASN A 82 10.79 24.56 -0.60
N ILE A 83 11.52 24.38 -1.71
CA ILE A 83 11.01 23.84 -2.97
C ILE A 83 10.94 22.31 -2.84
N GLY A 84 10.00 21.80 -2.04
CA GLY A 84 9.82 20.36 -1.79
C GLY A 84 8.37 19.89 -1.67
N THR A 85 7.40 20.80 -1.74
CA THR A 85 5.98 20.45 -1.70
C THR A 85 5.53 19.98 -3.07
N LYS A 86 5.29 18.67 -3.20
CA LYS A 86 4.61 18.08 -4.37
C LYS A 86 3.33 18.86 -4.65
N PRO A 87 3.00 19.17 -5.92
CA PRO A 87 1.80 19.93 -6.25
C PRO A 87 0.57 19.23 -5.67
N PRO A 88 -0.39 19.97 -5.11
CA PRO A 88 -1.60 19.39 -4.55
C PRO A 88 -2.33 18.62 -5.65
N ARG A 89 -2.57 17.32 -5.41
CA ARG A 89 -3.33 16.49 -6.34
C ARG A 89 -4.73 17.09 -6.48
N PRO A 90 -5.27 17.22 -7.71
CA PRO A 90 -6.62 17.74 -7.90
C PRO A 90 -7.60 16.89 -7.07
N LYS A 91 -8.39 17.56 -6.22
CA LYS A 91 -9.47 16.93 -5.47
C LYS A 91 -10.62 16.72 -6.45
N THR A 92 -10.77 15.50 -6.95
CA THR A 92 -11.98 15.11 -7.68
C THR A 92 -13.16 15.14 -6.71
N VAL A 93 -13.96 16.20 -6.77
CA VAL A 93 -15.23 16.27 -6.07
C VAL A 93 -16.21 15.39 -6.84
N VAL A 94 -16.34 14.14 -6.42
CA VAL A 94 -17.33 13.22 -6.96
C VAL A 94 -18.70 13.69 -6.45
N LYS A 95 -19.41 14.46 -7.27
CA LYS A 95 -20.86 14.53 -7.17
C LYS A 95 -21.35 13.08 -7.27
N THR A 96 -22.14 12.60 -6.32
CA THR A 96 -22.74 11.26 -6.37
C THR A 96 -23.63 11.21 -7.61
N GLY A 97 -23.01 10.88 -8.74
CA GLY A 97 -23.64 10.86 -10.05
C GLY A 97 -24.51 9.64 -10.16
N ASP A 98 -25.61 9.82 -10.85
CA ASP A 98 -26.55 8.78 -11.24
C ASP A 98 -25.78 7.54 -11.74
N GLY A 99 -25.97 6.38 -11.10
CA GLY A 99 -25.32 5.11 -11.46
C GLY A 99 -24.14 4.64 -10.57
N VAL A 100 -23.69 5.44 -9.60
CA VAL A 100 -22.66 5.02 -8.60
C VAL A 100 -23.31 4.27 -7.43
N ILE A 101 -22.54 3.42 -6.73
CA ILE A 101 -22.99 2.74 -5.51
C ILE A 101 -23.51 3.71 -4.42
N ASP A 102 -24.60 3.30 -3.78
CA ASP A 102 -25.23 4.04 -2.68
C ASP A 102 -24.37 4.04 -1.39
N ALA A 103 -24.65 4.95 -0.46
CA ALA A 103 -24.01 5.01 0.85
C ALA A 103 -24.11 3.68 1.63
N ALA A 104 -25.26 3.00 1.60
CA ALA A 104 -25.42 1.71 2.26
C ALA A 104 -24.56 0.61 1.61
N GLN A 105 -24.41 0.64 0.28
CA GLN A 105 -23.54 -0.27 -0.45
C GLN A 105 -22.06 0.00 -0.12
N LYS A 106 -21.66 1.27 -0.05
CA LYS A 106 -20.31 1.68 0.38
C LYS A 106 -20.01 1.15 1.78
N ALA A 107 -20.91 1.35 2.74
CA ALA A 107 -20.74 0.88 4.12
C ALA A 107 -20.47 -0.64 4.18
N LYS A 108 -21.22 -1.44 3.40
CA LYS A 108 -20.98 -2.89 3.29
C LYS A 108 -19.60 -3.24 2.74
N LEU A 109 -19.10 -2.52 1.73
CA LEU A 109 -17.74 -2.73 1.23
C LEU A 109 -16.68 -2.38 2.28
N HIS A 110 -16.88 -1.27 3.00
CA HIS A 110 -15.98 -0.87 4.08
C HIS A 110 -15.90 -1.93 5.18
N GLU A 111 -17.03 -2.50 5.58
CA GLU A 111 -17.11 -3.59 6.55
C GLU A 111 -16.34 -4.84 6.08
N LEU A 112 -16.59 -5.29 4.84
CA LEU A 112 -15.92 -6.46 4.28
C LEU A 112 -14.42 -6.25 4.11
N ILE A 113 -13.96 -5.04 3.76
CA ILE A 113 -12.53 -4.75 3.68
C ILE A 113 -11.88 -4.76 5.06
N ARG A 114 -12.58 -4.25 6.08
CA ARG A 114 -12.09 -4.33 7.47
C ARG A 114 -12.01 -5.79 7.93
N GLU A 115 -13.04 -6.60 7.65
CA GLU A 115 -13.02 -8.04 7.94
C GLU A 115 -11.86 -8.72 7.21
N TRP A 116 -11.65 -8.40 5.93
CA TRP A 116 -10.57 -8.97 5.13
C TRP A 116 -9.19 -8.64 5.69
N THR A 117 -8.92 -7.37 5.98
CA THR A 117 -7.64 -6.91 6.53
C THR A 117 -7.36 -7.50 7.91
N ASN A 118 -8.36 -7.51 8.80
CA ASN A 118 -8.24 -8.13 10.12
C ASN A 118 -7.95 -9.63 10.02
N THR A 119 -8.70 -10.35 9.17
CA THR A 119 -8.47 -11.79 8.94
C THR A 119 -7.10 -12.06 8.32
N HIS A 120 -6.66 -11.21 7.39
CA HIS A 120 -5.34 -11.32 6.76
C HIS A 120 -4.22 -11.16 7.80
N ASN A 121 -4.29 -10.12 8.62
CA ASN A 121 -3.28 -9.79 9.61
C ASN A 121 -3.24 -10.79 10.76
N ALA A 122 -4.40 -11.40 11.10
CA ALA A 122 -4.43 -12.49 12.06
C ALA A 122 -3.70 -13.74 11.53
N ILE A 123 -3.83 -14.06 10.24
CA ILE A 123 -3.37 -15.34 9.69
C ILE A 123 -1.93 -15.26 9.16
N LYS A 124 -1.65 -14.27 8.31
CA LYS A 124 -0.40 -14.11 7.57
C LYS A 124 0.59 -13.25 8.34
N LYS A 125 1.88 -13.47 8.05
CA LYS A 125 2.98 -12.64 8.61
C LYS A 125 3.03 -11.25 7.96
N SER A 126 2.69 -11.15 6.68
CA SER A 126 2.59 -9.87 6.00
C SER A 126 1.32 -9.14 6.43
N SER A 127 1.49 -7.90 6.87
CA SER A 127 0.36 -7.01 7.12
C SER A 127 -0.24 -6.54 5.80
N LEU A 128 -1.56 -6.52 5.72
CA LEU A 128 -2.32 -5.85 4.68
C LEU A 128 -2.94 -4.60 5.29
N SER A 129 -2.56 -3.43 4.76
CA SER A 129 -3.16 -2.16 5.15
C SER A 129 -4.56 -2.02 4.58
N TYR A 130 -5.40 -1.23 5.25
CA TYR A 130 -6.73 -0.86 4.79
C TYR A 130 -6.71 -0.24 3.39
N GLN A 131 -5.74 0.64 3.13
CA GLN A 131 -5.58 1.29 1.83
C GLN A 131 -5.15 0.30 0.73
N GLU A 132 -4.25 -0.64 1.05
CA GLU A 132 -3.80 -1.66 0.09
C GLU A 132 -4.93 -2.59 -0.31
N ALA A 133 -5.82 -2.93 0.63
CA ALA A 133 -7.00 -3.72 0.34
C ALA A 133 -7.94 -2.99 -0.65
N TRP A 134 -8.13 -1.67 -0.47
CA TRP A 134 -8.86 -0.85 -1.45
C TRP A 134 -8.17 -0.80 -2.81
N ILE A 135 -6.85 -0.60 -2.85
CA ILE A 135 -6.08 -0.59 -4.10
C ILE A 135 -6.27 -1.91 -4.86
N ARG A 136 -6.25 -3.05 -4.16
CA ARG A 136 -6.50 -4.38 -4.76
C ARG A 136 -7.91 -4.53 -5.30
N LEU A 137 -8.92 -4.05 -4.56
CA LEU A 137 -10.30 -4.08 -5.02
C LEU A 137 -10.51 -3.19 -6.25
N ASN A 138 -10.04 -1.95 -6.19
CA ASN A 138 -10.13 -0.96 -7.26
C ASN A 138 -9.42 -1.45 -8.53
N SER A 139 -8.23 -2.03 -8.38
CA SER A 139 -7.51 -2.68 -9.48
C SER A 139 -8.32 -3.82 -10.11
N LYS A 140 -9.01 -4.63 -9.29
CA LYS A 140 -9.86 -5.72 -9.81
C LYS A 140 -11.07 -5.21 -10.58
N LEU A 141 -11.65 -4.09 -10.16
CA LEU A 141 -12.80 -3.45 -10.80
C LEU A 141 -12.41 -2.51 -11.96
N LYS A 142 -11.10 -2.24 -12.13
CA LYS A 142 -10.54 -1.26 -13.08
C LYS A 142 -11.09 0.15 -12.84
N THR A 143 -11.26 0.52 -11.58
CA THR A 143 -11.77 1.83 -11.16
C THR A 143 -10.67 2.56 -10.40
N PRO A 144 -10.43 3.86 -10.60
CA PRO A 144 -9.37 4.57 -9.89
C PRO A 144 -9.70 4.77 -8.40
N SER A 145 -10.97 4.97 -8.06
CA SER A 145 -11.44 5.23 -6.70
C SER A 145 -12.70 4.45 -6.36
N TYR A 146 -12.90 4.14 -5.09
CA TYR A 146 -14.12 3.46 -4.64
C TYR A 146 -15.37 4.33 -4.80
N HIS A 147 -15.20 5.65 -4.86
CA HIS A 147 -16.27 6.61 -5.13
C HIS A 147 -16.82 6.51 -6.56
N GLU A 148 -16.11 5.87 -7.48
CA GLU A 148 -16.49 5.73 -8.88
C GLU A 148 -16.97 4.31 -9.21
N ILE A 149 -17.14 3.44 -8.20
CA ILE A 149 -17.66 2.09 -8.41
C ILE A 149 -19.12 2.19 -8.87
N LYS A 150 -19.40 1.64 -10.06
CA LYS A 150 -20.74 1.58 -10.62
C LYS A 150 -21.62 0.60 -9.83
N LYS A 151 -22.92 0.86 -9.79
CA LYS A 151 -23.90 -0.02 -9.10
C LYS A 151 -23.85 -1.47 -9.60
N GLU A 152 -23.66 -1.67 -10.91
CA GLU A 152 -23.53 -2.99 -11.55
C GLU A 152 -22.31 -3.78 -11.06
N GLN A 153 -21.23 -3.08 -10.70
CA GLN A 153 -19.99 -3.69 -10.24
C GLN A 153 -20.05 -4.11 -8.76
N PHE A 154 -21.08 -3.70 -8.03
CA PHE A 154 -21.22 -3.97 -6.59
C PHE A 154 -21.22 -5.46 -6.27
N GLU A 155 -22.00 -6.27 -7.00
CA GLU A 155 -22.05 -7.72 -6.77
C GLU A 155 -20.71 -8.40 -7.07
N SER A 156 -20.02 -7.92 -8.11
CA SER A 156 -18.66 -8.40 -8.44
C SER A 156 -17.66 -8.06 -7.32
N ALA A 157 -17.74 -6.86 -6.76
CA ALA A 157 -16.94 -6.41 -5.63
C ALA A 157 -17.19 -7.27 -4.38
N LEU A 158 -18.46 -7.50 -4.03
CA LEU A 158 -18.86 -8.37 -2.92
C LEU A 158 -18.32 -9.78 -3.09
N LYS A 159 -18.50 -10.36 -4.28
CA LYS A 159 -18.01 -11.71 -4.60
C LYS A 159 -16.51 -11.80 -4.45
N TYR A 160 -15.76 -10.82 -4.94
CA TYR A 160 -14.31 -10.78 -4.80
C TYR A 160 -13.89 -10.74 -3.32
N LEU A 161 -14.42 -9.80 -2.53
CA LEU A 161 -14.06 -9.66 -1.12
C LEU A 161 -14.41 -10.92 -0.32
N ARG A 162 -15.61 -11.48 -0.50
CA ARG A 162 -16.02 -12.75 0.13
C ARG A 162 -15.10 -13.90 -0.27
N THR A 163 -14.65 -13.94 -1.52
CA THR A 163 -13.70 -14.94 -1.99
C THR A 163 -12.35 -14.79 -1.29
N GLN A 164 -11.83 -13.56 -1.14
CA GLN A 164 -10.56 -13.34 -0.45
C GLN A 164 -10.64 -13.75 1.03
N ILE A 165 -11.72 -13.38 1.73
CA ILE A 165 -11.98 -13.80 3.11
C ILE A 165 -12.08 -15.33 3.20
N GLY A 166 -12.81 -15.96 2.27
CA GLY A 166 -12.97 -17.41 2.23
C GLY A 166 -11.67 -18.17 1.92
N VAL A 167 -10.78 -17.60 1.10
CA VAL A 167 -9.44 -18.16 0.87
C VAL A 167 -8.61 -18.11 2.16
N LEU A 168 -8.60 -16.98 2.86
CA LEU A 168 -7.87 -16.84 4.11
C LEU A 168 -8.38 -17.79 5.19
N ARG A 169 -9.71 -17.92 5.33
CA ARG A 169 -10.33 -18.84 6.30
C ARG A 169 -10.07 -20.32 6.05
N ARG A 170 -9.69 -20.69 4.82
CA ARG A 170 -9.30 -22.05 4.44
C ARG A 170 -7.80 -22.32 4.60
N MET A 171 -7.02 -21.35 5.08
CA MET A 171 -5.61 -21.60 5.38
C MET A 171 -5.49 -22.49 6.62
N ALA A 172 -4.49 -23.37 6.65
CA ALA A 172 -4.28 -24.34 7.73
C ALA A 172 -4.11 -23.70 9.13
N SER A 173 -3.65 -22.44 9.19
CA SER A 173 -3.50 -21.69 10.44
C SER A 173 -4.77 -20.95 10.89
N ALA A 174 -5.80 -20.86 10.03
CA ALA A 174 -7.01 -20.10 10.32
C ALA A 174 -7.78 -20.61 11.57
N PRO A 175 -7.97 -21.93 11.78
CA PRO A 175 -8.70 -22.43 12.96
C PRO A 175 -8.06 -22.02 14.29
N LYS A 176 -6.73 -21.89 14.31
CA LYS A 176 -5.97 -21.56 15.52
C LYS A 176 -5.88 -20.05 15.78
N LYS A 177 -5.87 -19.23 14.74
CA LYS A 177 -5.58 -17.79 14.83
C LYS A 177 -6.82 -16.90 14.76
N VAL A 178 -7.93 -17.40 14.23
CA VAL A 178 -9.17 -16.64 14.09
C VAL A 178 -10.17 -17.13 15.13
N VAL A 179 -10.48 -16.27 16.10
CA VAL A 179 -11.36 -16.59 17.25
C VAL A 179 -12.72 -17.13 16.80
N ASP A 180 -13.36 -16.46 15.84
CA ASP A 180 -14.70 -16.82 15.36
C ASP A 180 -14.73 -17.84 14.22
N TRP A 181 -13.60 -18.49 13.92
CA TRP A 181 -13.47 -19.37 12.76
C TRP A 181 -14.56 -20.46 12.74
N ARG A 182 -14.77 -21.10 13.90
CA ARG A 182 -15.71 -22.22 14.04
C ARG A 182 -17.15 -21.77 13.83
N THR A 183 -17.56 -20.71 14.51
CA THR A 183 -18.92 -20.16 14.43
C THR A 183 -19.24 -19.70 13.01
N LYS A 184 -18.32 -18.98 12.36
CA LYS A 184 -18.50 -18.52 10.97
C LYS A 184 -18.52 -19.68 9.97
N THR A 185 -17.71 -20.73 10.18
CA THR A 185 -17.70 -21.92 9.31
C THR A 185 -19.01 -22.70 9.42
N ILE A 186 -19.52 -22.90 10.64
CA ILE A 186 -20.82 -23.52 10.89
C ILE A 186 -21.94 -22.69 10.23
N ALA A 187 -21.93 -21.38 10.44
CA ALA A 187 -22.93 -20.48 9.84
C ALA A 187 -22.90 -20.54 8.30
N ALA A 188 -21.71 -20.59 7.68
CA ALA A 188 -21.58 -20.70 6.24
C ALA A 188 -22.11 -22.04 5.69
N ILE A 189 -21.87 -23.15 6.41
CA ILE A 189 -22.46 -24.46 6.07
C ILE A 189 -23.98 -24.39 6.17
N GLN A 190 -24.50 -23.83 7.27
CA GLN A 190 -25.93 -23.70 7.50
C GLN A 190 -26.60 -22.84 6.43
N ALA A 191 -26.04 -21.66 6.12
CA ALA A 191 -26.55 -20.76 5.10
C ALA A 191 -26.64 -21.47 3.74
N ARG A 192 -25.56 -22.12 3.29
CA ARG A 192 -25.55 -22.83 2.01
C ARG A 192 -26.52 -24.00 1.97
N CYS A 193 -26.64 -24.77 3.06
CA CYS A 193 -27.62 -25.85 3.14
C CYS A 193 -29.06 -25.32 3.14
N SER A 194 -29.33 -24.17 3.76
CA SER A 194 -30.67 -23.55 3.74
C SER A 194 -31.03 -23.00 2.36
N GLU A 195 -30.10 -22.28 1.71
CA GLU A 195 -30.28 -21.73 0.36
C GLU A 195 -30.58 -22.80 -0.69
N ARG A 196 -30.07 -24.02 -0.49
CA ARG A 196 -30.18 -25.15 -1.44
C ARG A 196 -31.16 -26.24 -0.99
N GLY A 197 -31.78 -26.12 0.18
CA GLY A 197 -32.67 -27.16 0.73
C GLY A 197 -31.97 -28.46 1.14
N TRP A 198 -30.66 -28.45 1.39
CA TRP A 198 -29.86 -29.66 1.67
C TRP A 198 -29.83 -30.08 3.15
N GLN A 199 -30.84 -29.72 3.93
CA GLN A 199 -30.83 -29.96 5.38
C GLN A 199 -30.92 -31.45 5.75
N THR A 200 -31.72 -32.22 5.01
CA THR A 200 -31.85 -33.69 5.16
C THR A 200 -30.55 -34.38 4.78
N TRP A 201 -30.06 -34.13 3.57
CA TRP A 201 -28.76 -34.64 3.08
C TRP A 201 -27.62 -34.33 4.06
N ARG A 202 -27.58 -33.11 4.63
CA ARG A 202 -26.56 -32.72 5.60
C ARG A 202 -26.57 -33.65 6.81
N LYS A 203 -27.75 -33.89 7.41
CA LYS A 203 -27.89 -34.75 8.60
C LYS A 203 -27.51 -36.20 8.29
N GLU A 204 -27.99 -36.73 7.17
CA GLU A 204 -27.67 -38.10 6.74
C GLU A 204 -26.18 -38.28 6.46
N PHE A 205 -25.56 -37.34 5.76
CA PHE A 205 -24.13 -37.37 5.46
C PHE A 205 -23.30 -37.31 6.74
N MET A 206 -23.68 -36.46 7.70
CA MET A 206 -23.00 -36.33 8.98
C MET A 206 -23.08 -37.62 9.81
N MET A 207 -24.26 -38.24 9.87
CA MET A 207 -24.44 -39.52 10.55
C MET A 207 -23.65 -40.64 9.88
N LYS A 208 -23.70 -40.74 8.54
CA LYS A 208 -23.05 -41.83 7.79
C LYS A 208 -21.52 -41.76 7.82
N ASN A 209 -20.93 -40.57 7.68
CA ASN A 209 -19.46 -40.43 7.55
C ASN A 209 -18.75 -40.19 8.88
N TYR A 210 -19.45 -39.60 9.87
CA TYR A 210 -18.82 -39.15 11.11
C TYR A 210 -19.55 -39.63 12.37
N GLY A 211 -20.75 -40.22 12.25
CA GLY A 211 -21.54 -40.66 13.40
C GLY A 211 -22.00 -39.51 14.32
N LYS A 212 -22.08 -38.27 13.81
CA LYS A 212 -22.37 -37.07 14.61
C LYS A 212 -23.70 -36.45 14.24
N SER A 213 -24.47 -36.05 15.25
CA SER A 213 -25.80 -35.44 15.07
C SER A 213 -25.74 -33.92 14.96
N SER A 214 -24.66 -33.28 15.42
CA SER A 214 -24.53 -31.82 15.45
C SER A 214 -23.19 -31.31 14.93
N LEU A 215 -23.22 -30.17 14.22
CA LEU A 215 -22.02 -29.50 13.70
C LEU A 215 -21.06 -29.08 14.82
N ARG A 216 -21.58 -28.89 16.03
CA ARG A 216 -20.77 -28.52 17.21
C ARG A 216 -19.89 -29.65 17.71
N GLN A 217 -20.19 -30.91 17.37
CA GLN A 217 -19.42 -32.09 17.80
C GLN A 217 -18.21 -32.37 16.89
N PHE A 218 -18.04 -31.64 15.78
CA PHE A 218 -16.91 -31.85 14.88
C PHE A 218 -15.58 -31.38 15.48
N THR A 219 -14.49 -32.08 15.23
CA THR A 219 -13.16 -31.49 15.40
C THR A 219 -12.93 -30.44 14.31
N ASP A 220 -11.95 -29.55 14.47
CA ASP A 220 -11.73 -28.48 13.49
C ASP A 220 -11.34 -29.03 12.11
N SER A 221 -10.59 -30.14 12.07
CA SER A 221 -10.21 -30.80 10.81
C SER A 221 -11.40 -31.48 10.11
N GLU A 222 -12.31 -32.09 10.87
CA GLU A 222 -13.55 -32.66 10.33
C GLU A 222 -14.49 -31.57 9.84
N LEU A 223 -14.60 -30.46 10.58
CA LEU A 223 -15.44 -29.33 10.19
C LEU A 223 -14.95 -28.70 8.88
N GLU A 224 -13.64 -28.57 8.70
CA GLU A 224 -13.05 -28.09 7.46
C GLU A 224 -13.30 -29.05 6.29
N LYS A 225 -13.11 -30.36 6.49
CA LYS A 225 -13.42 -31.38 5.48
C LYS A 225 -14.88 -31.33 5.08
N PHE A 226 -15.78 -31.26 6.06
CA PHE A 226 -17.21 -31.17 5.81
C PHE A 226 -17.59 -29.87 5.09
N TYR A 227 -17.03 -28.74 5.51
CA TYR A 227 -17.17 -27.45 4.82
C TYR A 227 -16.80 -27.58 3.33
N ARG A 228 -15.65 -28.19 3.01
CA ARG A 228 -15.23 -28.40 1.61
C ARG A 228 -16.23 -29.26 0.83
N THR A 229 -16.73 -30.34 1.42
CA THR A 229 -17.73 -31.21 0.78
C THR A 229 -19.02 -30.44 0.48
N VAL A 230 -19.55 -29.69 1.44
CA VAL A 230 -20.76 -28.86 1.25
C VAL A 230 -20.51 -27.80 0.18
N MET A 231 -19.33 -27.19 0.18
CA MET A 231 -18.99 -26.10 -0.74
C MET A 231 -18.71 -26.57 -2.19
N ASN A 232 -18.33 -27.83 -2.37
CA ASN A 232 -18.10 -28.43 -3.69
C ASN A 232 -19.34 -29.14 -4.26
N LYS A 233 -20.36 -29.37 -3.43
CA LYS A 233 -21.64 -29.93 -3.88
C LYS A 233 -22.33 -28.96 -4.83
N LYS A 234 -22.76 -29.47 -5.99
CA LYS A 234 -23.48 -28.75 -7.03
C LYS A 234 -24.98 -28.92 -6.85
#